data_AF-H5XQT2-F1
#
_entry.id   AF-H5XQT2-F1
#
_cell.length_a   1.000
_cell.length_b   1.000
_cell.length_c   1.000
_cell.angle_alpha   90.00
_cell.angle_beta   90.00
_cell.angle_gamma   90.00
#
_symmetry.space_group_name_H-M   'P 1'
#
loop_
_entity.id
_entity.type
_entity.pdbx_description
1 polymer ?
#
loop_
_entity_poly.entity_id
_entity_poly.type
_entity_poly.pdbx_seq_one_letter_code
_entity_poly.pdbx_strand_id
1 'polypeptide(L)'
;MAELRASVFTQHYRSVVTCGLAAFDEAAGECRAVCECAWASRGGDCGERYRAVADAVLSWAAENRDAARFLFVVTERTSEPVLLARLSAFKRSVAELFDPSAKYTPAGRIHVEFLVGLFFRVVAEALGGEVSTAALRREVLSLSLFLSGCSTRLAE
;
A
#
# COMPACT_ATOMS: atom_id res chain seq x y z
N MET A 1 36.52 13.25 3.37
CA MET A 1 35.35 12.95 2.51
C MET A 1 34.06 12.65 3.28
N ALA A 2 34.10 12.07 4.48
CA ALA A 2 32.90 11.81 5.28
C ALA A 2 32.22 13.09 5.82
N GLU A 3 33.01 14.10 6.22
CA GLU A 3 32.49 15.36 6.77
C GLU A 3 31.75 16.21 5.73
N LEU A 4 32.19 16.22 4.46
CA LEU A 4 31.49 16.90 3.36
C LEU A 4 30.13 16.26 3.05
N ARG A 5 30.01 14.94 3.23
CA ARG A 5 28.73 14.23 3.04
C ARG A 5 27.77 14.48 4.19
N ALA A 6 28.30 14.58 5.42
CA ALA A 6 27.50 14.92 6.60
C ALA A 6 26.96 16.36 6.53
N SER A 7 27.73 17.33 6.01
CA SER A 7 27.30 18.73 5.92
C SER A 7 26.22 18.97 4.87
N VAL A 8 26.25 18.23 3.74
CA VAL A 8 25.20 18.33 2.71
C VAL A 8 23.93 17.62 3.18
N PHE A 9 24.04 16.49 3.86
CA PHE A 9 22.88 15.79 4.43
C PHE A 9 22.11 16.69 5.41
N THR A 10 22.81 17.37 6.33
CA THR A 10 22.17 18.23 7.33
C THR A 10 21.59 19.53 6.77
N GLN A 11 22.00 19.94 5.56
CA GLN A 11 21.38 21.04 4.83
C GLN A 11 19.98 20.70 4.32
N HIS A 12 19.73 19.43 3.97
CA HIS A 12 18.43 18.97 3.45
C HIS A 12 17.56 18.31 4.51
N TYR A 13 18.16 17.59 5.45
CA TYR A 13 17.47 16.86 6.50
C TYR A 13 18.10 17.10 7.86
N ARG A 14 17.32 17.67 8.77
CA ARG A 14 17.76 17.96 10.15
C ARG A 14 18.16 16.70 10.93
N SER A 15 17.61 15.55 10.57
CA SER A 15 17.94 14.24 11.14
C SER A 15 17.69 13.10 10.16
N VAL A 16 18.26 11.93 10.46
CA VAL A 16 17.95 10.67 9.74
C VAL A 16 16.46 10.35 9.79
N VAL A 17 15.78 10.65 10.90
CA VAL A 17 14.33 10.49 11.02
C VAL A 17 13.60 11.40 10.04
N THR A 18 14.02 12.66 9.88
CA THR A 18 13.36 13.57 8.92
C THR A 18 13.58 13.13 7.48
N CYS A 19 14.77 12.61 7.16
CA CYS A 19 15.06 12.00 5.87
C CYS A 19 14.17 10.77 5.61
N GLY A 20 14.05 9.87 6.58
CA GLY A 20 13.22 8.68 6.48
C GLY A 20 11.73 9.02 6.32
N LEU A 21 11.26 10.09 6.97
CA LEU A 21 9.90 10.58 6.81
C LEU A 21 9.64 11.14 5.42
N ALA A 22 10.57 11.90 4.85
CA ALA A 22 10.46 12.41 3.49
C ALA A 22 10.47 11.25 2.47
N ALA A 23 11.38 10.30 2.62
CA ALA A 23 11.43 9.11 1.78
C ALA A 23 10.14 8.26 1.89
N PHE A 24 9.54 8.20 3.09
CA PHE A 24 8.26 7.54 3.29
C PHE A 24 7.16 8.25 2.49
N ASP A 25 7.05 9.57 2.61
CA ASP A 25 6.00 10.34 1.94
C ASP A 25 6.10 10.25 0.42
N GLU A 26 7.31 10.26 -0.12
CA GLU A 26 7.57 10.08 -1.55
C GLU A 26 7.12 8.68 -2.03
N ALA A 27 7.59 7.62 -1.39
CA ALA A 27 7.22 6.25 -1.75
C ALA A 27 5.71 5.98 -1.57
N ALA A 28 5.12 6.50 -0.49
CA ALA A 28 3.69 6.38 -0.22
C ALA A 28 2.87 7.16 -1.26
N GLY A 29 3.32 8.36 -1.64
CA GLY A 29 2.69 9.20 -2.66
C GLY A 29 2.69 8.53 -4.03
N GLU A 30 3.84 8.02 -4.47
CA GLU A 30 3.95 7.28 -5.74
C GLU A 30 3.08 6.04 -5.76
N CYS A 31 3.17 5.19 -4.72
CA CYS A 31 2.36 3.99 -4.63
C CYS A 31 0.86 4.33 -4.60
N ARG A 32 0.47 5.41 -3.90
CA ARG A 32 -0.92 5.85 -3.84
C ARG A 32 -1.44 6.31 -5.20
N ALA A 33 -0.61 7.03 -5.96
CA ALA A 33 -0.94 7.46 -7.32
C ALA A 33 -1.11 6.26 -8.26
N VAL A 34 -0.24 5.24 -8.14
CA VAL A 34 -0.38 3.97 -8.87
C VAL A 34 -1.73 3.30 -8.57
N CYS A 35 -2.11 3.20 -7.30
CA CYS A 35 -3.42 2.67 -6.91
C CYS A 35 -4.57 3.49 -7.53
N GLU A 36 -4.46 4.82 -7.52
CA GLU A 36 -5.47 5.76 -8.02
C GLU A 36 -5.69 5.60 -9.53
N CYS A 37 -4.60 5.58 -10.30
CA CYS A 37 -4.62 5.36 -11.74
C CYS A 37 -5.19 3.98 -12.10
N ALA A 38 -4.77 2.93 -11.39
CA ALA A 38 -5.26 1.57 -11.61
C ALA A 38 -6.76 1.45 -11.31
N TRP A 39 -7.22 2.08 -10.22
CA TRP A 39 -8.62 2.10 -9.82
C TRP A 39 -9.51 2.86 -10.83
N ALA A 40 -9.04 4.00 -11.33
CA ALA A 40 -9.77 4.85 -12.28
C ALA A 40 -9.79 4.28 -13.71
N SER A 41 -8.73 3.58 -14.13
CA SER A 41 -8.55 3.13 -15.52
C SER A 41 -9.44 1.95 -15.94
N ARG A 42 -10.07 1.25 -15.00
CA ARG A 42 -10.92 0.08 -15.28
C ARG A 42 -12.41 0.36 -15.02
N GLY A 43 -13.20 0.37 -16.09
CA GLY A 43 -14.63 0.03 -16.00
C GLY A 43 -14.76 -1.44 -15.61
N GLY A 44 -15.63 -1.76 -14.64
CA GLY A 44 -15.72 -3.11 -14.09
C GLY A 44 -16.28 -3.15 -12.68
N ASP A 45 -16.53 -4.35 -12.16
CA ASP A 45 -16.95 -4.55 -10.78
C ASP A 45 -15.81 -4.28 -9.78
N CYS A 46 -16.13 -4.21 -8.49
CA CYS A 46 -15.13 -3.92 -7.45
C CYS A 46 -14.00 -4.97 -7.38
N GLY A 47 -14.29 -6.21 -7.73
CA GLY A 47 -13.30 -7.28 -7.78
C GLY A 47 -12.28 -7.04 -8.89
N GLU A 48 -12.75 -6.70 -10.10
CA GLU A 48 -11.85 -6.37 -11.22
C GLU A 48 -10.96 -5.16 -10.93
N ARG A 49 -11.52 -4.12 -10.31
CA ARG A 49 -10.74 -2.95 -9.90
C ARG A 49 -9.72 -3.27 -8.82
N TYR A 50 -10.07 -4.11 -7.84
CA TYR A 50 -9.11 -4.61 -6.85
C TYR A 50 -7.94 -5.35 -7.51
N ARG A 51 -8.23 -6.26 -8.46
CA ARG A 51 -7.17 -6.99 -9.17
C ARG A 51 -6.26 -6.04 -9.95
N ALA A 52 -6.82 -5.00 -10.57
CA ALA A 52 -6.05 -3.99 -11.28
C ALA A 52 -5.12 -3.22 -10.33
N VAL A 53 -5.61 -2.80 -9.16
CA VAL A 53 -4.79 -2.14 -8.12
C VAL A 53 -3.67 -3.06 -7.64
N ALA A 54 -3.99 -4.32 -7.34
CA ALA A 54 -3.03 -5.32 -6.91
C ALA A 54 -1.91 -5.53 -7.94
N ASP A 55 -2.27 -5.73 -9.21
CA ASP A 55 -1.30 -5.91 -10.29
C ASP A 55 -0.42 -4.66 -10.49
N ALA A 56 -1.00 -3.46 -10.38
CA ALA A 56 -0.28 -2.20 -10.53
C ALA A 56 0.73 -1.97 -9.39
N VAL A 57 0.35 -2.22 -8.14
CA VAL A 57 1.26 -2.11 -7.00
C VAL A 57 2.37 -3.15 -7.06
N LEU A 58 2.08 -4.39 -7.47
CA LEU A 58 3.12 -5.41 -7.65
C LEU A 58 4.12 -5.02 -8.75
N SER A 59 3.64 -4.41 -9.84
CA SER A 59 4.50 -3.91 -10.92
C SER A 59 5.35 -2.74 -10.45
N TRP A 60 4.74 -1.75 -9.77
CA TRP A 60 5.47 -0.63 -9.16
C TRP A 60 6.52 -1.11 -8.16
N ALA A 61 6.20 -2.09 -7.32
CA ALA A 61 7.13 -2.63 -6.34
C ALA A 61 8.31 -3.39 -6.99
N ALA A 62 8.09 -4.01 -8.15
CA ALA A 62 9.17 -4.64 -8.92
C ALA A 62 10.12 -3.61 -9.54
N GLU A 63 9.58 -2.49 -10.03
CA GLU A 63 10.34 -1.39 -10.64
C GLU A 63 11.05 -0.52 -9.58
N ASN A 64 10.43 -0.35 -8.40
CA ASN A 64 10.88 0.54 -7.33
C ASN A 64 11.20 -0.24 -6.05
N ARG A 65 12.00 -1.31 -6.18
CA ARG A 65 12.22 -2.30 -5.12
C ARG A 65 12.64 -1.71 -3.77
N ASP A 66 13.56 -0.76 -3.76
CA ASP A 66 14.06 -0.16 -2.51
C ASP A 66 13.01 0.72 -1.83
N ALA A 67 12.28 1.53 -2.61
CA ALA A 67 11.17 2.34 -2.11
C ALA A 67 10.04 1.46 -1.56
N ALA A 68 9.66 0.40 -2.29
CA ALA A 68 8.66 -0.55 -1.85
C ALA A 68 9.10 -1.31 -0.59
N ARG A 69 10.37 -1.73 -0.52
CA ARG A 69 10.93 -2.38 0.67
C ARG A 69 10.94 -1.43 1.87
N PHE A 70 11.28 -0.16 1.67
CA PHE A 70 11.24 0.84 2.72
C PHE A 70 9.81 1.04 3.24
N LEU A 71 8.86 1.23 2.32
CA LEU A 71 7.44 1.47 2.60
C LEU A 71 6.78 0.29 3.33
N PHE A 72 6.96 -0.93 2.84
CA PHE A 72 6.21 -2.10 3.33
C PHE A 72 6.96 -2.95 4.35
N VAL A 73 8.29 -3.01 4.31
CA VAL A 73 9.07 -3.92 5.17
C VAL A 73 9.77 -3.17 6.29
N VAL A 74 10.54 -2.14 5.96
CA VAL A 74 11.32 -1.39 6.95
C VAL A 74 10.40 -0.62 7.89
N THR A 75 9.39 0.06 7.33
CA THR A 75 8.44 0.84 8.12
C THR A 75 7.60 -0.02 9.06
N GLU A 76 7.23 -1.25 8.68
CA GLU A 76 6.49 -2.15 9.59
C GLU A 76 7.33 -2.65 10.77
N ARG A 77 8.66 -2.68 10.63
CA ARG A 77 9.60 -3.17 11.66
C ARG A 77 10.21 -2.06 12.51
N THR A 78 9.88 -0.81 12.22
CA THR A 78 10.41 0.33 12.97
C THR A 78 9.74 0.45 14.34
N SER A 79 10.50 0.94 15.33
CA SER A 79 9.95 1.35 16.63
C SER A 79 9.49 2.81 16.64
N GLU A 80 9.70 3.56 15.54
CA GLU A 80 9.36 4.98 15.45
C GLU A 80 7.84 5.20 15.30
N PRO A 81 7.15 5.74 16.32
CA PRO A 81 5.68 5.81 16.33
C PRO A 81 5.11 6.66 15.18
N VAL A 82 5.84 7.69 14.77
CA VAL A 82 5.40 8.62 13.72
C VAL A 82 5.38 7.93 12.34
N LEU A 83 6.33 7.02 12.09
CA LEU A 83 6.37 6.23 10.86
C LEU A 83 5.25 5.19 10.83
N LEU A 84 4.97 4.53 11.96
CA LEU A 84 3.84 3.60 12.09
C LEU A 84 2.49 4.31 11.88
N ALA A 85 2.35 5.54 12.39
CA ALA A 85 1.16 6.36 12.18
C ALA A 85 0.98 6.73 10.70
N ARG A 86 2.06 7.09 10.00
CA ARG A 86 2.03 7.39 8.55
C ARG A 86 1.72 6.15 7.71
N LEU A 87 2.28 4.99 8.05
CA LEU A 87 1.94 3.73 7.40
C LEU A 87 0.45 3.40 7.56
N SER A 88 -0.09 3.59 8.76
CA SER A 88 -1.52 3.40 9.01
C SER A 88 -2.39 4.37 8.20
N ALA A 89 -1.99 5.64 8.11
CA ALA A 89 -2.68 6.65 7.32
C ALA A 89 -2.63 6.33 5.82
N PHE A 90 -1.49 5.86 5.31
CA PHE A 90 -1.34 5.41 3.93
C PHE A 90 -2.25 4.20 3.61
N LYS A 91 -2.27 3.16 4.46
CA LYS A 91 -3.17 2.01 4.25
C LYS A 91 -4.64 2.45 4.23
N ARG A 92 -5.03 3.38 5.09
CA ARG A 92 -6.38 3.97 5.09
C ARG A 92 -6.68 4.75 3.81
N SER A 93 -5.75 5.58 3.34
CA SER A 93 -5.97 6.35 2.11
C SER A 93 -6.11 5.46 0.87
N VAL A 94 -5.50 4.28 0.86
CA VAL A 94 -5.71 3.26 -0.17
C VAL A 94 -7.06 2.57 0.01
N ALA A 95 -7.47 2.25 1.23
CA ALA A 95 -8.80 1.71 1.52
C ALA A 95 -9.94 2.64 1.07
N GLU A 96 -9.76 3.95 1.19
CA GLU A 96 -10.71 4.97 0.73
C GLU A 96 -10.98 4.92 -0.78
N LEU A 97 -10.08 4.35 -1.60
CA LEU A 97 -10.35 4.12 -3.03
C LEU A 97 -11.51 3.15 -3.25
N PHE A 98 -11.61 2.14 -2.38
CA PHE A 98 -12.63 1.09 -2.45
C PHE A 98 -13.95 1.54 -1.81
N ASP A 99 -13.93 2.63 -1.02
CA ASP A 99 -15.07 3.25 -0.33
C ASP A 99 -15.26 4.73 -0.75
N PRO A 100 -15.54 5.05 -2.03
CA PRO A 100 -15.71 6.43 -2.46
C PRO A 100 -17.05 7.04 -2.03
N SER A 101 -17.94 6.27 -1.40
CA SER A 101 -19.26 6.75 -0.97
C SER A 101 -19.62 6.10 0.35
N ALA A 102 -20.12 6.87 1.31
CA ALA A 102 -20.58 6.48 2.66
C ALA A 102 -21.73 5.43 2.72
N LYS A 103 -21.76 4.50 1.76
CA LYS A 103 -22.76 3.45 1.55
C LYS A 103 -22.35 2.12 2.19
N TYR A 104 -21.09 1.95 2.60
CA TYR A 104 -20.70 0.78 3.36
C TYR A 104 -21.10 0.92 4.83
N THR A 105 -21.60 -0.17 5.39
CA THR A 105 -21.75 -0.30 6.83
C THR A 105 -20.37 -0.24 7.50
N PRO A 106 -20.29 0.06 8.81
CA PRO A 106 -19.02 -0.02 9.55
C PRO A 106 -18.29 -1.36 9.36
N ALA A 107 -19.03 -2.46 9.23
CA ALA A 107 -18.48 -3.78 8.93
C ALA A 107 -17.86 -3.85 7.52
N GLY A 108 -18.49 -3.23 6.52
CA GLY A 108 -17.94 -3.13 5.16
C GLY A 108 -16.64 -2.34 5.11
N ARG A 109 -16.53 -1.24 5.86
CA ARG A 109 -15.28 -0.47 5.97
C ARG A 109 -14.16 -1.29 6.60
N ILE A 110 -14.43 -1.95 7.73
CA ILE A 110 -13.46 -2.82 8.41
C ILE A 110 -12.98 -3.93 7.46
N HIS A 111 -13.88 -4.49 6.67
CA HIS A 111 -13.56 -5.52 5.68
C HIS A 111 -12.59 -5.01 4.60
N VAL A 112 -12.82 -3.81 4.07
CA VAL A 112 -11.91 -3.18 3.10
C VAL A 112 -10.54 -2.90 3.73
N GLU A 113 -10.50 -2.30 4.92
CA GLU A 113 -9.24 -2.03 5.63
C GLU A 113 -8.46 -3.33 5.89
N PHE A 114 -9.16 -4.40 6.27
CA PHE A 114 -8.57 -5.73 6.45
C PHE A 114 -7.98 -6.27 5.13
N LEU A 115 -8.72 -6.19 4.02
CA LEU A 115 -8.24 -6.65 2.72
C LEU A 115 -7.02 -5.86 2.22
N VAL A 116 -7.01 -4.53 2.40
CA VAL A 116 -5.87 -3.68 2.06
C VAL A 116 -4.67 -3.99 2.96
N GLY A 117 -4.90 -4.20 4.26
CA GLY A 117 -3.86 -4.61 5.20
C GLY A 117 -3.25 -5.96 4.82
N LEU A 118 -4.07 -6.95 4.49
CA LEU A 118 -3.63 -8.28 4.07
C LEU A 118 -2.87 -8.22 2.75
N PHE A 119 -3.37 -7.44 1.78
CA PHE A 119 -2.68 -7.21 0.52
C PHE A 119 -1.25 -6.68 0.72
N PHE A 120 -1.09 -5.60 1.50
CA PHE A 120 0.23 -5.02 1.72
C PHE A 120 1.16 -5.92 2.54
N ARG A 121 0.61 -6.73 3.45
CA ARG A 121 1.39 -7.75 4.15
C ARG A 121 1.97 -8.77 3.16
N VAL A 122 1.15 -9.23 2.22
CA VAL A 122 1.59 -10.19 1.19
C VAL A 122 2.68 -9.55 0.32
N VAL A 123 2.53 -8.29 -0.07
CA VAL A 123 3.59 -7.52 -0.77
C VAL A 123 4.86 -7.41 0.08
N ALA A 124 4.76 -7.15 1.39
CA ALA A 124 5.92 -7.08 2.29
C ALA A 124 6.65 -8.43 2.38
N GLU A 125 5.91 -9.54 2.46
CA GLU A 125 6.48 -10.89 2.47
C GLU A 125 7.20 -11.21 1.15
N ALA A 126 6.65 -10.78 0.01
CA ALA A 126 7.32 -10.86 -1.30
C ALA A 126 8.68 -10.17 -1.33
N LEU A 127 8.72 -8.94 -0.80
CA LEU A 127 9.91 -8.10 -0.81
C LEU A 127 10.93 -8.53 0.27
N GLY A 128 10.46 -9.28 1.26
CA GLY A 128 11.25 -9.81 2.37
C GLY A 128 11.91 -11.16 2.12
N GLY A 129 11.49 -11.93 1.11
CA GLY A 129 11.96 -13.31 0.87
C GLY A 129 12.12 -13.71 -0.61
N GLU A 130 12.23 -15.01 -0.86
CA GLU A 130 12.34 -15.63 -2.20
C GLU A 130 10.98 -16.06 -2.79
N VAL A 131 9.86 -15.50 -2.30
CA VAL A 131 8.54 -15.89 -2.79
C VAL A 131 8.35 -15.36 -4.21
N SER A 132 8.00 -16.25 -5.15
CA SER A 132 7.82 -15.84 -6.55
C SER A 132 6.61 -14.92 -6.69
N THR A 133 6.77 -13.83 -7.44
CA THR A 133 5.70 -12.86 -7.73
C THR A 133 4.42 -13.51 -8.27
N ALA A 134 4.54 -14.65 -8.97
CA ALA A 134 3.40 -15.41 -9.47
C ALA A 134 2.63 -16.18 -8.39
N ALA A 135 3.30 -16.65 -7.32
CA ALA A 135 2.64 -17.25 -6.16
C ALA A 135 1.90 -16.17 -5.35
N LEU A 136 2.56 -15.04 -5.11
CA LEU A 136 1.98 -13.87 -4.43
C LEU A 136 0.77 -13.30 -5.16
N ARG A 137 0.88 -13.16 -6.49
CA ARG A 137 -0.25 -12.72 -7.31
C ARG A 137 -1.43 -13.66 -7.15
N ARG A 138 -1.25 -14.98 -7.16
CA ARG A 138 -2.34 -15.94 -6.92
C ARG A 138 -2.96 -15.77 -5.53
N GLU A 139 -2.14 -15.55 -4.51
CA GLU A 139 -2.60 -15.38 -3.13
C GLU A 139 -3.40 -14.08 -2.95
N VAL A 140 -2.88 -12.96 -3.45
CA VAL A 140 -3.60 -11.67 -3.48
C VAL A 140 -4.90 -11.78 -4.27
N LEU A 141 -4.86 -12.39 -5.47
CA LEU A 141 -6.05 -12.53 -6.30
C LEU A 141 -7.11 -13.45 -5.67
N SER A 142 -6.70 -14.41 -4.84
CA SER A 142 -7.62 -15.27 -4.09
C SER A 142 -8.48 -14.47 -3.10
N LEU A 143 -7.98 -13.32 -2.63
CA LEU A 143 -8.71 -12.43 -1.73
C LEU A 143 -9.89 -11.75 -2.40
N SER A 144 -9.94 -11.73 -3.74
CA SER A 144 -11.08 -11.16 -4.48
C SER A 144 -12.41 -11.88 -4.21
N LEU A 145 -12.38 -13.13 -3.71
CA LEU A 145 -13.57 -13.87 -3.28
C LEU A 145 -14.31 -13.20 -2.12
N PHE A 146 -13.58 -12.45 -1.29
CA PHE A 146 -14.16 -11.69 -0.18
C PHE A 146 -14.84 -10.39 -0.64
N LEU A 147 -14.64 -9.96 -1.90
CA LEU A 147 -15.29 -8.79 -2.48
C LEU A 147 -16.64 -9.13 -3.15
N SER A 148 -16.81 -10.39 -3.59
CA SER A 148 -18.03 -10.87 -4.26
C SER A 148 -19.27 -10.91 -3.34
N GLY A 149 -19.08 -10.87 -2.03
CA GLY A 149 -20.17 -10.81 -1.04
C GLY A 149 -20.80 -9.42 -0.85
N CYS A 150 -20.22 -8.35 -1.41
CA CYS A 150 -20.75 -6.99 -1.26
C CYS A 150 -21.93 -6.65 -2.19
N SER A 151 -22.26 -7.52 -3.17
CA SER A 151 -23.24 -7.18 -4.22
C SER A 151 -24.65 -7.75 -4.01
N THR A 152 -24.93 -8.52 -2.95
CA THR A 152 -26.21 -9.28 -2.83
C THR A 152 -27.07 -9.01 -1.60
N ARG A 153 -26.83 -7.96 -0.79
CA ARG A 153 -27.74 -7.59 0.32
C ARG A 153 -28.02 -6.09 0.44
N LEU A 154 -28.46 -5.46 -0.64
CA LEU A 154 -29.05 -4.11 -0.62
C LEU A 154 -30.38 -4.04 -1.38
N ALA A 155 -31.15 -5.12 -1.31
CA ALA A 155 -32.52 -5.16 -1.81
C ALA A 155 -33.41 -6.01 -0.90
N GLU A 156 -33.48 -5.66 0.38
CA GLU A 156 -34.65 -5.91 1.26
C GLU A 156 -34.82 -4.72 2.20
#